data_AF-A0A948CD97-F1
#
_entry.id   AF-A0A948CD97-F1
#
_cell.length_a   1.000
_cell.length_b   1.000
_cell.length_c   1.000
_cell.angle_alpha   90.00
_cell.angle_beta   90.00
_cell.angle_gamma   90.00
#
_symmetry.space_group_name_H-M   'P 1'
#
loop_
_entity.id
_entity.type
_entity.pdbx_description
1 polymer ?
#
loop_
_entity_poly.entity_id
_entity_poly.type
_entity_poly.pdbx_seq_one_letter_code
_entity_poly.pdbx_strand_id
1 'polypeptide(L)'
;MVDWDLAVRVGARLAGDGPVVSRAEADEAVAQLRADAERSTGLVRDFTGLVAADHTAPVLVVDRRGWIQANADAFKHVMGPLVGKLSEKKPPSRTAIAIGSRVTGLEVGGLLGFLGGKVLGQFDPFHAPDGRLLLVAPNIVHVERELGVDPTDFRLWVCLHEETHRVQFTAVPWMREHLYSEIETLSSTVTPSGIDELVKRISDGMKDGLGKASIVDLMSTPEQKEILDRVTGMMSLLEGHADVVMDGVGPSVIPSVERIRERFTERRKGVGALDRLL
;
A
#
# COMPACT_ATOMS: atom_id res chain seq x y z
N MET A 1 18.28 -4.95 11.32
CA MET A 1 17.28 -5.88 11.90
C MET A 1 16.13 -5.03 12.39
N VAL A 2 14.87 -5.32 12.07
CA VAL A 2 13.71 -4.49 12.45
C VAL A 2 12.87 -5.24 13.48
N ASP A 3 12.46 -4.57 14.55
CA ASP A 3 11.47 -5.09 15.50
C ASP A 3 10.06 -4.91 14.89
N TRP A 4 9.63 -5.88 14.09
CA TRP A 4 8.35 -5.85 13.38
C TRP A 4 7.15 -5.87 14.32
N ASP A 5 7.23 -6.57 15.46
CA ASP A 5 6.15 -6.58 16.45
C ASP A 5 5.98 -5.19 17.07
N LEU A 6 7.09 -4.49 17.35
CA LEU A 6 7.05 -3.10 17.78
C LEU A 6 6.47 -2.19 16.69
N ALA A 7 6.89 -2.37 15.43
CA ALA A 7 6.35 -1.60 14.31
C ALA A 7 4.83 -1.74 14.20
N VAL A 8 4.30 -2.97 14.27
CA VAL A 8 2.85 -3.23 14.24
C VAL A 8 2.14 -2.60 15.44
N ARG A 9 2.68 -2.75 16.66
CA ARG A 9 2.07 -2.16 17.86
C ARG A 9 2.00 -0.63 17.79
N VAL A 10 3.10 0.00 17.36
CA VAL A 10 3.21 1.46 17.25
C VAL A 10 2.32 1.98 16.12
N GLY A 11 2.39 1.34 14.95
CA GLY A 11 1.56 1.68 13.80
C GLY A 11 0.08 1.56 14.13
N ALA A 12 -0.36 0.46 14.75
CA ALA A 12 -1.76 0.25 15.09
C ALA A 12 -2.27 1.33 16.06
N ARG A 13 -1.45 1.69 17.06
CA ARG A 13 -1.78 2.77 17.99
C ARG A 13 -1.90 4.13 17.31
N LEU A 14 -1.02 4.43 16.35
CA LEU A 14 -1.03 5.70 15.61
C LEU A 14 -2.18 5.78 14.61
N ALA A 15 -2.47 4.69 13.91
CA ALA A 15 -3.59 4.62 12.98
C ALA A 15 -4.94 4.74 13.70
N GLY A 16 -5.04 4.29 14.96
CA GLY A 16 -6.28 4.30 15.73
C GLY A 16 -7.31 3.29 15.19
N ASP A 17 -8.51 3.29 15.78
CA ASP A 17 -9.51 2.23 15.53
C ASP A 17 -10.51 2.57 14.40
N GLY A 18 -10.51 3.82 13.91
CA GLY A 18 -11.48 4.30 12.92
C GLY A 18 -12.75 4.88 13.54
N PRO A 19 -13.85 5.01 12.76
CA PRO A 19 -15.09 5.58 13.24
C PRO A 19 -15.79 4.64 14.22
N VAL A 20 -16.47 5.20 15.23
CA VAL A 20 -17.33 4.42 16.11
C VAL A 20 -18.58 4.01 15.33
N VAL A 21 -18.84 2.70 15.29
CA VAL A 21 -19.98 2.07 14.62
C VAL A 21 -20.59 1.00 15.52
N SER A 22 -21.86 0.71 15.32
CA SER A 22 -22.47 -0.46 15.97
C SER A 22 -21.95 -1.76 15.35
N ARG A 23 -22.07 -2.87 16.08
CA ARG A 23 -21.69 -4.18 15.55
C ARG A 23 -22.50 -4.57 14.29
N ALA A 24 -23.79 -4.20 14.27
CA ALA A 24 -24.65 -4.45 13.11
C ALA A 24 -24.19 -3.66 11.87
N GLU A 25 -23.85 -2.37 12.04
CA GLU A 25 -23.30 -1.54 10.96
C GLU A 25 -21.96 -2.08 10.44
N ALA A 26 -21.09 -2.56 11.34
CA ALA A 26 -19.83 -3.18 10.95
C ALA A 26 -20.04 -4.47 10.15
N ASP A 27 -20.92 -5.35 10.63
CA ASP A 27 -21.26 -6.61 9.96
C ASP A 27 -21.86 -6.35 8.57
N GLU A 28 -22.73 -5.34 8.44
CA GLU A 28 -23.33 -4.92 7.17
C GLU A 28 -22.28 -4.36 6.20
N ALA A 29 -21.42 -3.44 6.64
CA ALA A 29 -20.38 -2.87 5.80
C ALA A 29 -19.39 -3.94 5.30
N VAL A 30 -18.99 -4.86 6.18
CA VAL A 30 -18.10 -5.98 5.80
C VAL A 30 -18.77 -6.93 4.82
N ALA A 31 -20.05 -7.26 5.04
CA ALA A 31 -20.80 -8.13 4.13
C ALA A 31 -20.95 -7.48 2.75
N GLN A 32 -21.26 -6.19 2.71
CA GLN A 32 -21.37 -5.43 1.46
C GLN A 32 -20.04 -5.36 0.71
N LEU A 33 -18.93 -5.01 1.38
CA LEU A 33 -17.61 -4.95 0.74
C LEU A 33 -17.21 -6.29 0.09
N ARG A 34 -17.54 -7.42 0.73
CA ARG A 34 -17.31 -8.75 0.13
C ARG A 34 -18.17 -8.98 -1.11
N ALA A 35 -19.45 -8.63 -1.04
CA ALA A 35 -20.37 -8.79 -2.16
C ALA A 35 -20.00 -7.88 -3.34
N ASP A 36 -19.60 -6.63 -3.06
CA ASP A 36 -19.19 -5.65 -4.07
C ASP A 36 -17.86 -6.05 -4.73
N ALA A 37 -16.89 -6.57 -3.99
CA ALA A 37 -15.65 -7.10 -4.57
C ALA A 37 -15.91 -8.31 -5.50
N GLU A 38 -16.76 -9.24 -5.07
CA GLU A 38 -17.18 -10.37 -5.91
C GLU A 38 -17.89 -9.89 -7.18
N ARG A 39 -18.83 -8.96 -7.05
CA ARG A 39 -19.55 -8.35 -8.18
C ARG A 39 -18.60 -7.65 -9.15
N SER A 40 -17.64 -6.90 -8.63
CA SER A 40 -16.67 -6.14 -9.42
C SER A 40 -15.79 -7.00 -10.31
N THR A 41 -15.49 -8.26 -9.93
CA THR A 41 -14.74 -9.18 -10.79
C THR A 41 -15.39 -9.36 -12.16
N GLY A 42 -16.71 -9.60 -12.19
CA GLY A 42 -17.47 -9.76 -13.44
C GLY A 42 -17.50 -8.47 -14.25
N LEU A 43 -17.71 -7.33 -13.57
CA LEU A 43 -17.77 -6.02 -14.22
C LEU A 43 -16.44 -5.64 -14.90
N VAL A 44 -15.31 -5.87 -14.23
CA VAL A 44 -13.97 -5.63 -14.79
C VAL A 44 -13.74 -6.54 -15.99
N ARG A 45 -14.07 -7.83 -15.87
CA ARG A 45 -13.93 -8.80 -16.96
C ARG A 45 -14.76 -8.41 -18.18
N ASP A 46 -16.02 -8.04 -17.99
CA ASP A 46 -16.92 -7.71 -19.08
C ASP A 46 -16.48 -6.46 -19.85
N PHE A 47 -15.88 -5.49 -19.16
CA PHE A 47 -15.37 -4.27 -19.78
C PHE A 47 -13.99 -4.44 -20.43
N THR A 48 -13.06 -5.09 -19.74
CA THR A 48 -11.65 -5.18 -20.17
C THR A 48 -11.34 -6.40 -21.05
N GLY A 49 -12.17 -7.45 -20.97
CA GLY A 49 -11.86 -8.77 -21.52
C GLY A 49 -10.77 -9.53 -20.75
N LEU A 50 -10.20 -8.97 -19.68
CA LEU A 50 -9.22 -9.64 -18.84
C LEU A 50 -9.90 -10.71 -17.99
N VAL A 51 -9.36 -11.92 -18.02
CA VAL A 51 -9.87 -13.05 -17.25
C VAL A 51 -8.82 -13.43 -16.21
N ALA A 52 -9.09 -13.08 -14.96
CA ALA A 52 -8.33 -13.55 -13.83
C ALA A 52 -8.61 -15.04 -13.59
N ALA A 53 -7.61 -15.78 -13.11
CA ALA A 53 -7.81 -17.17 -12.73
C ALA A 53 -8.72 -17.27 -11.48
N ASP A 54 -9.66 -18.20 -11.50
CA ASP A 54 -10.57 -18.43 -10.38
C ASP A 54 -9.80 -18.76 -9.10
N HIS A 55 -10.31 -18.29 -7.97
CA HIS A 55 -9.76 -18.54 -6.63
C HIS A 55 -8.30 -18.08 -6.41
N THR A 56 -7.79 -17.17 -7.27
CA THR A 56 -6.51 -16.51 -7.07
C THR A 56 -6.68 -15.16 -6.38
N ALA A 57 -5.68 -14.79 -5.57
CA ALA A 57 -5.61 -13.54 -4.82
C ALA A 57 -6.86 -13.22 -3.97
N PRO A 58 -7.00 -13.81 -2.77
CA PRO A 58 -8.22 -13.65 -1.97
C PRO A 58 -8.48 -12.19 -1.58
N VAL A 59 -9.77 -11.84 -1.50
CA VAL A 59 -10.24 -10.56 -0.96
C VAL A 59 -10.38 -10.66 0.56
N LEU A 60 -9.66 -9.79 1.27
CA LEU A 60 -9.66 -9.71 2.72
C LEU A 60 -10.18 -8.34 3.15
N VAL A 61 -11.31 -8.33 3.87
CA VAL A 61 -11.79 -7.14 4.56
C VAL A 61 -11.13 -7.08 5.93
N VAL A 62 -10.34 -6.03 6.17
CA VAL A 62 -9.48 -5.90 7.35
C VAL A 62 -9.73 -4.58 8.08
N ASP A 63 -9.30 -4.52 9.33
CA ASP A 63 -9.15 -3.27 10.08
C ASP A 63 -7.76 -2.65 9.82
N ARG A 64 -7.52 -1.46 10.39
CA ARG A 64 -6.25 -0.74 10.25
C ARG A 64 -5.06 -1.57 10.75
N ARG A 65 -5.23 -2.28 11.87
CA ARG A 65 -4.20 -3.15 12.42
C ARG A 65 -3.89 -4.33 11.49
N GLY A 66 -4.91 -4.96 10.92
CA GLY A 66 -4.78 -6.04 9.95
C GLY A 66 -4.02 -5.59 8.70
N TRP A 67 -4.32 -4.39 8.19
CA TRP A 67 -3.57 -3.80 7.07
C TRP A 67 -2.10 -3.51 7.44
N ILE A 68 -1.84 -2.99 8.65
CA ILE A 68 -0.47 -2.73 9.13
C ILE A 68 0.31 -4.03 9.28
N GLN A 69 -0.30 -5.08 9.85
CA GLN A 69 0.31 -6.40 9.98
C GLN A 69 0.63 -6.97 8.60
N ALA A 70 -0.34 -6.92 7.68
CA ALA A 70 -0.18 -7.39 6.31
C ALA A 70 1.02 -6.74 5.61
N ASN A 71 1.18 -5.43 5.72
CA ASN A 71 2.29 -4.70 5.13
C ASN A 71 3.62 -4.95 5.87
N ALA A 72 3.61 -5.05 7.20
CA ALA A 72 4.80 -5.42 7.98
C ALA A 72 5.35 -6.79 7.54
N ASP A 73 4.48 -7.76 7.30
CA ASP A 73 4.86 -9.09 6.80
C ASP A 73 5.43 -9.02 5.38
N ALA A 74 4.83 -8.23 4.49
CA ALA A 74 5.34 -8.00 3.13
C ALA A 74 6.72 -7.33 3.14
N PHE A 75 6.90 -6.24 3.90
CA PHE A 75 8.19 -5.58 4.04
C PHE A 75 9.26 -6.50 4.64
N LYS A 76 8.90 -7.32 5.64
CA LYS A 76 9.80 -8.32 6.22
C LYS A 76 10.28 -9.32 5.18
N HIS A 77 9.39 -9.74 4.27
CA HIS A 77 9.75 -10.63 3.16
C HIS A 77 10.71 -9.96 2.18
N VAL A 78 10.34 -8.76 1.69
CA VAL A 78 11.15 -7.99 0.71
C VAL A 78 12.51 -7.59 1.27
N MET A 79 12.59 -7.20 2.54
CA MET A 79 13.85 -6.79 3.18
C MET A 79 14.71 -7.96 3.65
N GLY A 80 14.20 -9.19 3.66
CA GLY A 80 14.91 -10.38 4.12
C GLY A 80 16.30 -10.55 3.49
N PRO A 81 16.43 -10.49 2.14
CA PRO A 81 17.71 -10.59 1.44
C PRO A 81 18.71 -9.49 1.82
N LEU A 82 18.25 -8.25 2.00
CA LEU A 82 19.10 -7.11 2.40
C LEU A 82 19.64 -7.29 3.82
N VAL A 83 18.79 -7.75 4.75
CA VAL A 83 19.18 -8.04 6.14
C VAL A 83 20.19 -9.19 6.21
N GLY A 84 20.05 -10.21 5.34
CA GLY A 84 21.02 -11.29 5.19
C GLY A 84 22.42 -10.77 4.84
N LYS A 85 22.51 -9.98 3.76
CA LYS A 85 23.79 -9.38 3.28
C LYS A 85 24.51 -8.53 4.35
N LEU A 86 23.76 -7.81 5.18
CA LEU A 86 24.31 -6.98 6.25
C LEU A 86 24.85 -7.79 7.44
N SER A 87 24.26 -8.95 7.72
CA SER A 87 24.62 -9.77 8.88
C SER A 87 25.94 -10.53 8.69
N GLU A 88 26.36 -10.76 7.45
CA GLU A 88 27.57 -11.53 7.10
C GLU A 88 28.88 -10.78 7.35
N LYS A 89 28.89 -9.44 7.36
CA LYS A 89 30.14 -8.65 7.30
C LYS A 89 30.70 -8.17 8.64
N LYS A 90 29.91 -8.15 9.72
CA LYS A 90 30.36 -7.93 11.12
C LYS A 90 29.15 -8.10 12.05
N PRO A 91 29.12 -9.09 12.97
CA PRO A 91 28.04 -9.15 13.94
C PRO A 91 28.13 -7.93 14.85
N PRO A 92 27.15 -7.00 14.83
CA PRO A 92 27.14 -5.90 15.77
C PRO A 92 27.00 -6.47 17.19
N SER A 93 27.37 -5.70 18.21
CA SER A 93 27.14 -6.14 19.59
C SER A 93 25.63 -6.39 19.79
N ARG A 94 25.26 -7.43 20.55
CA ARG A 94 23.84 -7.79 20.78
C ARG A 94 23.01 -6.58 21.22
N THR A 95 23.60 -5.68 21.99
CA THR A 95 22.99 -4.43 22.46
C THR A 95 22.78 -3.42 21.32
N ALA A 96 23.76 -3.24 20.41
CA ALA A 96 23.62 -2.37 19.26
C ALA A 96 22.53 -2.86 18.28
N ILE A 97 22.43 -4.19 18.08
CA ILE A 97 21.36 -4.80 17.28
C ILE A 97 20.00 -4.52 17.92
N ALA A 98 19.86 -4.75 19.23
CA ALA A 98 18.58 -4.60 19.93
C ALA A 98 18.10 -3.15 20.01
N ILE A 99 19.01 -2.18 20.20
CA ILE A 99 18.66 -0.75 20.18
C ILE A 99 18.32 -0.32 18.77
N GLY A 100 19.16 -0.66 17.78
CA GLY A 100 18.92 -0.33 16.37
C GLY A 100 17.60 -0.91 15.85
N SER A 101 17.28 -2.15 16.22
CA SER A 101 16.04 -2.80 15.76
C SER A 101 14.78 -2.16 16.30
N ARG A 102 14.84 -1.63 17.52
CA ARG A 102 13.71 -0.88 18.11
C ARG A 102 13.53 0.47 17.47
N VAL A 103 14.62 1.20 17.18
CA VAL A 103 14.55 2.50 16.50
C VAL A 103 13.94 2.35 15.11
N THR A 104 14.46 1.44 14.29
CA THR A 104 13.88 1.19 12.95
C THR A 104 12.45 0.64 13.05
N GLY A 105 12.14 -0.17 14.07
CA GLY A 105 10.77 -0.62 14.34
C GLY A 105 9.81 0.54 14.64
N LEU A 106 10.25 1.55 15.40
CA LEU A 106 9.46 2.77 15.67
C LEU A 106 9.22 3.59 14.40
N GLU A 107 10.25 3.78 13.57
CA GLU A 107 10.16 4.54 12.32
C GLU A 107 9.21 3.87 11.31
N VAL A 108 9.42 2.57 11.06
CA VAL A 108 8.54 1.77 10.19
C VAL A 108 7.12 1.75 10.74
N GLY A 109 6.96 1.56 12.06
CA GLY A 109 5.66 1.64 12.70
C GLY A 109 4.97 3.00 12.53
N GLY A 110 5.73 4.09 12.64
CA GLY A 110 5.24 5.45 12.38
C GLY A 110 4.71 5.63 10.97
N LEU A 111 5.48 5.20 9.97
CA LEU A 111 5.08 5.24 8.57
C LEU A 111 3.84 4.39 8.30
N LEU A 112 3.84 3.12 8.73
CA LEU A 112 2.70 2.21 8.55
C LEU A 112 1.44 2.72 9.28
N GLY A 113 1.59 3.32 10.46
CA GLY A 113 0.46 3.91 11.18
C GLY A 113 -0.14 5.10 10.46
N PHE A 114 0.69 5.98 9.89
CA PHE A 114 0.24 7.11 9.09
C PHE A 114 -0.51 6.65 7.82
N LEU A 115 0.06 5.70 7.08
CA LEU A 115 -0.54 5.16 5.85
C LEU A 115 -1.82 4.35 6.14
N GLY A 116 -1.79 3.51 7.17
CA GLY A 116 -2.91 2.66 7.55
C GLY A 116 -4.16 3.43 7.97
N GLY A 117 -4.04 4.71 8.34
CA GLY A 117 -5.17 5.59 8.59
C GLY A 117 -5.83 6.18 7.34
N LYS A 118 -5.22 6.02 6.15
CA LYS A 118 -5.64 6.68 4.91
C LYS A 118 -5.99 5.73 3.77
N VAL A 119 -5.29 4.61 3.65
CA VAL A 119 -5.45 3.64 2.56
C VAL A 119 -6.85 3.01 2.63
N LEU A 120 -7.58 3.01 1.52
CA LEU A 120 -8.93 2.44 1.44
C LEU A 120 -8.90 0.96 1.06
N GLY A 121 -8.10 0.62 0.05
CA GLY A 121 -7.80 -0.73 -0.35
C GLY A 121 -6.37 -0.83 -0.86
N GLN A 122 -5.91 -2.05 -1.10
CA GLN A 122 -4.61 -2.32 -1.67
C GLN A 122 -4.61 -3.72 -2.28
N PHE A 123 -4.18 -3.82 -3.53
CA PHE A 123 -3.69 -5.08 -4.05
C PHE A 123 -2.23 -5.30 -3.60
N ASP A 124 -1.99 -6.37 -2.85
CA ASP A 124 -0.65 -6.78 -2.40
C ASP A 124 -0.12 -7.88 -3.33
N PRO A 125 0.73 -7.55 -4.33
CA PRO A 125 1.31 -8.55 -5.20
C PRO A 125 2.37 -9.40 -4.48
N PHE A 126 2.83 -9.00 -3.29
CA PHE A 126 3.90 -9.67 -2.55
C PHE A 126 3.43 -10.89 -1.76
N HIS A 127 2.11 -11.04 -1.60
CA HIS A 127 1.53 -12.19 -0.92
C HIS A 127 1.57 -13.43 -1.83
N ALA A 128 2.11 -14.55 -1.31
CA ALA A 128 2.12 -15.80 -2.04
C ALA A 128 0.76 -16.53 -1.95
N PRO A 129 0.38 -17.34 -2.97
CA PRO A 129 1.04 -17.48 -4.26
C PRO A 129 0.73 -16.33 -5.25
N ASP A 130 -0.51 -15.84 -5.26
CA ASP A 130 -1.04 -15.00 -6.35
C ASP A 130 -1.37 -13.57 -5.94
N GLY A 131 -0.98 -13.16 -4.74
CA GLY A 131 -1.30 -11.87 -4.13
C GLY A 131 -2.50 -11.97 -3.21
N ARG A 132 -3.01 -10.82 -2.80
CA ARG A 132 -4.28 -10.67 -2.08
C ARG A 132 -4.80 -9.26 -2.27
N LEU A 133 -6.12 -9.09 -2.22
CA LEU A 133 -6.74 -7.78 -2.15
C LEU A 133 -7.12 -7.48 -0.71
N LEU A 134 -6.73 -6.30 -0.21
CA LEU A 134 -7.06 -5.81 1.12
C LEU A 134 -8.05 -4.67 1.00
N LEU A 135 -9.14 -4.71 1.77
CA LEU A 135 -10.11 -3.60 1.90
C LEU A 135 -10.15 -3.16 3.36
N VAL A 136 -9.80 -1.90 3.62
CA VAL A 136 -9.70 -1.35 4.99
C VAL A 136 -11.03 -0.76 5.40
N ALA A 137 -11.95 -1.62 5.87
CA ALA A 137 -13.34 -1.25 6.15
C ALA A 137 -13.51 0.00 7.04
N PRO A 138 -12.74 0.19 8.14
CA PRO A 138 -12.86 1.39 8.96
C PRO A 138 -12.53 2.68 8.19
N ASN A 139 -11.61 2.64 7.23
CA ASN A 139 -11.24 3.80 6.42
C ASN A 139 -12.30 4.09 5.36
N ILE A 140 -12.84 3.05 4.72
CA ILE A 140 -13.93 3.19 3.75
C ILE A 140 -15.15 3.83 4.43
N VAL A 141 -15.57 3.31 5.59
CA VAL A 141 -16.68 3.87 6.38
C VAL A 141 -16.38 5.28 6.90
N HIS A 142 -15.12 5.58 7.23
CA HIS A 142 -14.74 6.93 7.63
C HIS A 142 -14.90 7.92 6.47
N VAL A 143 -14.35 7.57 5.30
CA VAL A 143 -14.30 8.46 4.14
C VAL A 143 -15.69 8.62 3.50
N GLU A 144 -16.51 7.58 3.42
CA GLU A 144 -17.88 7.72 2.89
C GLU A 144 -18.70 8.74 3.73
N ARG A 145 -18.53 8.72 5.05
CA ARG A 145 -19.16 9.67 6.00
C ARG A 145 -18.56 11.06 5.89
N GLU A 146 -17.24 11.17 5.78
CA GLU A 146 -16.51 12.43 5.59
C GLU A 146 -16.97 13.16 4.32
N LEU A 147 -17.12 12.41 3.23
CA LEU A 147 -17.52 12.95 1.92
C LEU A 147 -19.05 13.17 1.80
N GLY A 148 -19.84 12.56 2.67
CA GLY A 148 -21.31 12.62 2.63
C GLY A 148 -21.88 12.03 1.34
N VAL A 149 -21.27 10.94 0.85
CA VAL A 149 -21.69 10.21 -0.36
C VAL A 149 -22.56 9.01 -0.01
N ASP A 150 -23.25 8.44 -1.00
CA ASP A 150 -24.02 7.21 -0.79
C ASP A 150 -23.06 6.05 -0.43
N PRO A 151 -23.26 5.37 0.72
CA PRO A 151 -22.36 4.29 1.15
C PRO A 151 -22.30 3.12 0.17
N THR A 152 -23.41 2.77 -0.48
CA THR A 152 -23.45 1.62 -1.38
C THR A 152 -22.65 1.89 -2.65
N ASP A 153 -22.90 3.06 -3.24
CA ASP A 153 -22.16 3.49 -4.43
C ASP A 153 -20.67 3.69 -4.13
N PHE A 154 -20.32 4.25 -2.96
CA PHE A 154 -18.92 4.48 -2.59
C PHE A 154 -18.16 3.17 -2.35
N ARG A 155 -18.76 2.21 -1.64
CA ARG A 155 -18.13 0.91 -1.37
C ARG A 155 -17.92 0.13 -2.66
N LEU A 156 -18.90 0.12 -3.57
CA LEU A 156 -18.76 -0.47 -4.89
C LEU A 156 -17.70 0.24 -5.72
N TRP A 157 -17.65 1.58 -5.68
CA TRP A 157 -16.64 2.38 -6.36
C TRP A 157 -15.22 2.02 -5.90
N VAL A 158 -14.99 1.87 -4.59
CA VAL A 158 -13.70 1.40 -4.05
C VAL A 158 -13.43 -0.03 -4.53
N CYS A 159 -14.38 -0.95 -4.36
CA CYS A 159 -14.17 -2.35 -4.75
C CYS A 159 -13.88 -2.50 -6.24
N LEU A 160 -14.51 -1.72 -7.12
CA LEU A 160 -14.27 -1.76 -8.56
C LEU A 160 -12.86 -1.31 -8.93
N HIS A 161 -12.36 -0.25 -8.28
CA HIS A 161 -10.99 0.22 -8.48
C HIS A 161 -9.97 -0.84 -8.04
N GLU A 162 -10.13 -1.35 -6.82
CA GLU A 162 -9.24 -2.34 -6.23
C GLU A 162 -9.25 -3.69 -6.99
N GLU A 163 -10.43 -4.15 -7.40
CA GLU A 163 -10.57 -5.35 -8.23
C GLU A 163 -9.95 -5.18 -9.62
N THR A 164 -9.92 -3.96 -10.15
CA THR A 164 -9.22 -3.69 -11.42
C THR A 164 -7.73 -4.00 -11.28
N HIS A 165 -7.08 -3.58 -10.19
CA HIS A 165 -5.69 -3.93 -9.92
C HIS A 165 -5.49 -5.42 -9.68
N ARG A 166 -6.40 -6.06 -8.92
CA ARG A 166 -6.35 -7.51 -8.73
C ARG A 166 -6.38 -8.24 -10.07
N VAL A 167 -7.29 -7.88 -10.96
CA VAL A 167 -7.42 -8.47 -12.30
C VAL A 167 -6.19 -8.17 -13.15
N GLN A 168 -5.67 -6.94 -13.16
CA GLN A 168 -4.43 -6.61 -13.89
C GLN A 168 -3.28 -7.56 -13.53
N PHE A 169 -3.02 -7.76 -12.23
CA PHE A 169 -1.91 -8.59 -11.77
C PHE A 169 -2.15 -10.11 -11.85
N THR A 170 -3.41 -10.55 -11.90
CA THR A 170 -3.76 -11.99 -11.96
C THR A 170 -4.10 -12.48 -13.37
N ALA A 171 -4.54 -11.60 -14.27
CA ALA A 171 -4.81 -11.91 -15.67
C ALA A 171 -3.59 -11.72 -16.58
N VAL A 172 -2.57 -10.96 -16.15
CA VAL A 172 -1.36 -10.68 -16.94
C VAL A 172 -0.14 -11.37 -16.27
N PRO A 173 0.28 -12.56 -16.74
CA PRO A 173 1.20 -13.42 -15.99
C PRO A 173 2.57 -12.80 -15.70
N TRP A 174 3.11 -11.99 -16.63
CA TRP A 174 4.43 -11.39 -16.49
C TRP A 174 4.46 -10.21 -15.51
N MET A 175 3.30 -9.64 -15.17
CA MET A 175 3.21 -8.34 -14.51
C MET A 175 3.76 -8.38 -13.09
N ARG A 176 3.35 -9.39 -12.31
CA ARG A 176 3.89 -9.61 -10.95
C ARG A 176 5.39 -9.79 -11.02
N GLU A 177 5.85 -10.78 -11.79
CA GLU A 177 7.27 -11.13 -11.92
C GLU A 177 8.14 -9.93 -12.33
N HIS A 178 7.66 -9.10 -13.25
CA HIS A 178 8.36 -7.89 -13.67
C HIS A 178 8.53 -6.90 -12.52
N LEU A 179 7.46 -6.59 -11.77
CA LEU A 179 7.51 -5.70 -10.61
C LEU A 179 8.46 -6.23 -9.53
N TYR A 180 8.43 -7.54 -9.26
CA TYR A 180 9.37 -8.19 -8.36
C TYR A 180 10.82 -8.01 -8.83
N SER A 181 11.09 -8.20 -10.12
CA SER A 181 12.44 -8.08 -10.67
C SER A 181 12.99 -6.65 -10.55
N GLU A 182 12.14 -5.63 -10.71
CA GLU A 182 12.55 -4.23 -10.55
C GLU A 182 12.88 -3.92 -9.08
N ILE A 183 12.08 -4.43 -8.14
CA ILE A 183 12.35 -4.27 -6.70
C ILE A 183 13.59 -5.05 -6.26
N GLU A 184 13.80 -6.25 -6.79
CA GLU A 184 15.01 -7.03 -6.54
C GLU A 184 16.25 -6.31 -7.10
N THR A 185 16.15 -5.78 -8.32
CA THR A 185 17.20 -4.97 -8.94
C THR A 185 17.51 -3.75 -8.07
N LEU A 186 16.49 -3.00 -7.64
CA LEU A 186 16.66 -1.86 -6.72
C LEU A 186 17.37 -2.30 -5.43
N SER A 187 16.91 -3.38 -4.81
CA SER A 187 17.50 -3.93 -3.58
C SER A 187 18.95 -4.39 -3.78
N SER A 188 19.32 -4.84 -4.97
CA SER A 188 20.67 -5.28 -5.31
C SER A 188 21.67 -4.11 -5.41
N THR A 189 21.19 -2.92 -5.83
CA THR A 189 21.99 -1.69 -5.88
C THR A 189 22.36 -1.14 -4.50
N VAL A 190 21.61 -1.53 -3.46
CA VAL A 190 21.85 -1.06 -2.09
C VAL A 190 23.12 -1.71 -1.54
N THR A 191 24.20 -0.94 -1.50
CA THR A 191 25.47 -1.38 -0.92
C THR A 191 25.51 -1.11 0.59
N PRO A 192 26.21 -1.95 1.38
CA PRO A 192 26.42 -1.69 2.80
C PRO A 192 27.06 -0.32 3.08
N SER A 193 27.99 0.12 2.22
CA SER A 193 28.60 1.44 2.29
C SER A 193 27.60 2.57 2.04
N GLY A 194 26.64 2.38 1.13
CA GLY A 194 25.56 3.34 0.91
C GLY A 194 24.60 3.43 2.10
N ILE A 195 24.40 2.33 2.83
CA ILE A 195 23.61 2.31 4.08
C ILE A 195 24.36 3.04 5.20
N ASP A 196 25.66 2.80 5.37
CA ASP A 196 26.47 3.51 6.37
C ASP A 196 26.51 5.02 6.09
N GLU A 197 26.59 5.41 4.81
CA GLU A 197 26.55 6.80 4.38
C GLU A 197 25.16 7.43 4.60
N LEU A 198 24.09 6.68 4.34
CA LEU A 198 22.71 7.08 4.64
C LEU A 198 22.49 7.31 6.13
N VAL A 199 22.92 6.37 6.98
CA VAL A 199 22.82 6.47 8.46
C VAL A 199 23.62 7.67 8.96
N LYS A 200 24.82 7.88 8.42
CA LYS A 200 25.64 9.05 8.77
C LYS A 200 24.96 10.35 8.38
N ARG A 201 24.42 10.45 7.17
CA ARG A 201 23.69 11.64 6.68
C ARG A 201 22.42 11.92 7.47
N ILE A 202 21.67 10.88 7.89
CA ILE A 202 20.51 11.01 8.78
C ILE A 202 20.97 11.53 10.15
N SER A 203 22.03 10.95 10.72
CA SER A 203 22.57 11.39 12.01
C SER A 203 23.10 12.83 11.97
N ASP A 204 23.68 13.26 10.85
CA ASP A 204 24.19 14.62 10.68
C ASP A 204 23.02 15.61 10.44
N GLY A 205 22.01 15.25 9.64
CA GLY A 205 20.80 16.05 9.44
C GLY A 205 19.93 16.23 10.69
N MET A 206 19.97 15.27 11.62
CA MET A 206 19.33 15.42 12.95
C MET A 206 20.06 16.43 13.86
N LYS A 207 21.38 16.64 13.68
CA LYS A 207 22.15 17.63 14.44
C LYS A 207 21.96 19.05 13.94
N ASP A 208 21.75 19.20 12.63
CA ASP A 208 21.62 20.51 11.97
C ASP A 208 20.17 21.03 11.89
N GLY A 209 19.21 20.32 12.50
CA GLY A 209 17.81 20.73 12.60
C GLY A 209 17.05 20.58 11.28
N LEU A 210 16.48 19.39 11.03
CA LEU A 210 15.52 19.03 9.96
C LEU A 210 15.56 19.95 8.72
N GLY A 211 16.73 20.03 8.10
CA GLY A 211 16.86 20.52 6.73
C GLY A 211 16.12 19.59 5.79
N LYS A 212 15.35 20.16 4.85
CA LYS A 212 14.51 19.54 3.82
C LYS A 212 15.24 18.59 2.85
N ALA A 213 16.01 17.62 3.32
CA ALA A 213 16.47 16.53 2.49
C ALA A 213 15.34 15.51 2.37
N SER A 214 14.71 15.45 1.20
CA SER A 214 13.73 14.40 0.89
C SER A 214 14.41 13.04 0.98
N ILE A 215 13.73 12.01 1.49
CA ILE A 215 14.21 10.61 1.46
C ILE A 215 14.62 10.20 0.04
N VAL A 216 14.03 10.84 -0.98
CA VAL A 216 14.35 10.70 -2.40
C VAL A 216 15.73 11.26 -2.77
N ASP A 217 16.17 12.36 -2.16
CA ASP A 217 17.51 12.94 -2.41
C ASP A 217 18.63 12.11 -1.73
N LEU A 218 18.25 11.26 -0.77
CA LEU A 218 19.13 10.35 -0.05
C LEU A 218 19.41 9.05 -0.82
N MET A 219 18.59 8.70 -1.82
CA MET A 219 18.78 7.53 -2.69
C MET A 219 18.85 7.99 -4.14
N SER A 220 20.04 8.17 -4.71
CA SER A 220 20.12 8.80 -6.03
C SER A 220 21.39 8.47 -6.82
N THR A 221 21.76 7.19 -6.89
CA THR A 221 22.61 6.77 -8.02
C THR A 221 21.81 6.84 -9.32
N PRO A 222 22.42 7.14 -10.48
CA PRO A 222 21.72 7.11 -11.78
C PRO A 222 20.99 5.79 -12.03
N GLU A 223 21.60 4.67 -11.65
CA GLU A 223 21.01 3.33 -11.75
C GLU A 223 19.74 3.17 -10.91
N GLN A 224 19.74 3.63 -9.65
CA GLN A 224 18.54 3.64 -8.80
C GLN A 224 17.40 4.48 -9.38
N LYS A 225 17.73 5.63 -10.00
CA LYS A 225 16.74 6.50 -10.64
C LYS A 225 16.08 5.81 -11.83
N GLU A 226 16.85 5.16 -12.69
CA GLU A 226 16.31 4.42 -13.83
C GLU A 226 15.36 3.29 -13.41
N ILE A 227 15.68 2.58 -12.31
CA ILE A 227 14.79 1.53 -11.76
C ILE A 227 13.49 2.16 -11.22
N LEU A 228 13.60 3.24 -10.44
CA LEU A 228 12.43 3.95 -9.91
C LEU A 228 11.55 4.52 -11.02
N ASP A 229 12.14 5.01 -12.12
CA ASP A 229 11.41 5.50 -13.28
C ASP A 229 10.62 4.37 -13.96
N ARG A 230 11.19 3.15 -14.08
CA ARG A 230 10.48 1.98 -14.62
C ARG A 230 9.32 1.56 -13.73
N VAL A 231 9.53 1.47 -12.41
CA VAL A 231 8.46 1.17 -11.45
C VAL A 231 7.35 2.23 -11.52
N THR A 232 7.73 3.51 -11.57
CA THR A 232 6.77 4.63 -11.67
C THR A 232 5.99 4.57 -12.98
N GLY A 233 6.66 4.25 -14.10
CA GLY A 233 6.01 4.09 -15.41
C GLY A 233 5.00 2.95 -15.41
N MET A 234 5.35 1.80 -14.80
CA MET A 234 4.43 0.68 -14.65
C MET A 234 3.22 1.06 -13.78
N MET A 235 3.43 1.66 -12.61
CA MET A 235 2.32 2.09 -11.76
C MET A 235 1.43 3.12 -12.47
N SER A 236 2.02 4.06 -13.20
CA SER A 236 1.26 5.05 -13.98
C SER A 236 0.36 4.40 -15.06
N LEU A 237 0.84 3.33 -15.70
CA LEU A 237 0.03 2.54 -16.63
C LEU A 237 -1.13 1.85 -15.91
N LEU A 238 -0.88 1.25 -14.74
CA LEU A 238 -1.91 0.53 -13.98
C LEU A 238 -3.02 1.46 -13.49
N GLU A 239 -2.64 2.60 -12.91
CA GLU A 239 -3.57 3.64 -12.46
C GLU A 239 -4.36 4.24 -13.62
N GLY A 240 -3.68 4.60 -14.71
CA GLY A 240 -4.35 5.17 -15.89
C GLY A 240 -5.32 4.19 -16.54
N HIS A 241 -5.00 2.90 -16.57
CA HIS A 241 -5.94 1.87 -17.03
C HIS A 241 -7.10 1.69 -16.03
N ALA A 242 -6.85 1.71 -14.73
CA ALA A 242 -7.90 1.64 -13.72
C ALA A 242 -8.90 2.81 -13.87
N ASP A 243 -8.42 4.03 -14.10
CA ASP A 243 -9.28 5.19 -14.39
C ASP A 243 -10.19 4.95 -15.61
N VAL A 244 -9.65 4.36 -16.69
CA VAL A 244 -10.45 4.00 -17.89
C VAL A 244 -11.52 2.95 -17.56
N VAL A 245 -11.21 1.95 -16.74
CA VAL A 245 -12.21 0.96 -16.28
C VAL A 245 -13.28 1.64 -15.43
N MET A 246 -12.89 2.52 -14.52
CA MET A 246 -13.81 3.27 -13.68
C MET A 246 -14.73 4.19 -14.51
N ASP A 247 -14.21 4.81 -15.59
CA ASP A 247 -14.99 5.61 -16.54
C ASP A 247 -16.00 4.78 -17.34
N GLY A 248 -15.58 3.60 -17.79
CA GLY A 248 -16.39 2.76 -18.66
C GLY A 248 -17.46 1.94 -17.93
N VAL A 249 -17.14 1.45 -16.73
CA VAL A 249 -18.06 0.63 -15.92
C VAL A 249 -18.90 1.50 -15.00
N GLY A 250 -18.26 2.46 -14.30
CA GLY A 250 -18.85 3.20 -13.19
C GLY A 250 -20.24 3.77 -13.46
N PRO A 251 -20.46 4.54 -14.54
CA PRO A 251 -21.76 5.17 -14.83
C PRO A 251 -22.94 4.20 -14.98
N SER A 252 -22.67 2.93 -15.35
CA SER A 252 -23.71 1.92 -15.56
C SER A 252 -24.16 1.21 -14.28
N VAL A 253 -23.32 1.22 -13.22
CA VAL A 253 -23.53 0.44 -12.00
C VAL A 253 -23.43 1.24 -10.70
N ILE A 254 -22.88 2.45 -10.75
CA ILE A 254 -22.71 3.40 -9.64
C ILE A 254 -23.39 4.72 -10.05
N PRO A 255 -24.70 4.90 -9.77
CA PRO A 255 -25.44 6.09 -10.17
C PRO A 255 -24.82 7.42 -9.71
N SER A 256 -24.18 7.45 -8.54
CA SER A 256 -23.56 8.66 -7.98
C SER A 256 -22.06 8.83 -8.27
N VAL A 257 -21.50 8.10 -9.24
CA VAL A 257 -20.04 8.07 -9.52
C VAL A 257 -19.43 9.45 -9.77
N GLU A 258 -20.12 10.35 -10.48
CA GLU A 258 -19.65 11.70 -10.74
C GLU A 258 -19.48 12.51 -9.45
N ARG A 259 -20.46 12.40 -8.54
CA ARG A 259 -20.43 13.06 -7.23
C ARG A 259 -19.30 12.49 -6.37
N ILE A 260 -19.13 11.17 -6.36
CA ILE A 260 -18.03 10.52 -5.64
C ILE A 260 -16.68 11.06 -6.12
N ARG A 261 -16.46 11.13 -7.44
CA ARG A 261 -15.21 11.63 -8.02
C ARG A 261 -14.92 13.08 -7.72
N GLU A 262 -15.93 13.93 -7.80
CA GLU A 262 -15.82 15.35 -7.46
C GLU A 262 -15.33 15.49 -6.01
N ARG A 263 -16.05 14.89 -5.06
CA ARG A 263 -15.75 14.93 -3.62
C ARG A 263 -14.40 14.31 -3.29
N PHE A 264 -14.07 13.18 -3.89
CA PHE A 264 -12.81 12.49 -3.67
C PHE A 264 -11.61 13.27 -4.24
N THR A 265 -11.79 13.94 -5.39
CA THR A 265 -10.76 14.80 -5.98
C THR A 265 -10.52 16.05 -5.15
N GLU A 266 -11.56 16.66 -4.58
CA GLU A 266 -11.41 17.74 -3.60
C GLU A 266 -10.65 17.28 -2.37
N ARG A 267 -10.99 16.11 -1.82
CA ARG A 267 -10.29 15.51 -0.69
C ARG A 267 -8.79 15.34 -1.01
N ARG A 268 -8.45 14.75 -2.16
CA ARG A 268 -7.05 14.54 -2.58
C ARG A 268 -6.23 15.83 -2.67
N LYS A 269 -6.83 16.98 -3.01
CA LYS A 269 -6.12 18.28 -3.03
C LYS A 269 -5.67 18.75 -1.64
N GLY A 270 -6.37 18.32 -0.58
CA GLY A 270 -6.03 18.63 0.81
C GLY A 270 -4.95 17.72 1.40
N VAL A 271 -4.57 16.65 0.71
CA VAL A 271 -3.61 15.65 1.18
C VAL A 271 -2.26 15.82 0.45
N GLY A 272 -1.15 15.77 1.19
CA GLY A 272 0.19 16.14 0.69
C GLY A 272 0.71 15.31 -0.49
N ALA A 273 1.84 15.72 -1.07
CA ALA A 273 2.40 15.16 -2.32
C ALA A 273 2.65 13.63 -2.32
N LEU A 274 2.80 13.00 -1.15
CA LEU A 274 2.97 11.54 -1.01
C LEU A 274 1.68 10.75 -1.21
N ASP A 275 0.51 11.37 -1.00
CA ASP A 275 -0.82 10.73 -1.15
C ASP A 275 -1.38 10.84 -2.58
N ARG A 276 -0.56 11.22 -3.58
CA ARG A 276 -0.98 11.20 -5.00
C ARG A 276 -0.67 9.89 -5.72
N LEU A 277 0.03 8.98 -5.05
CA LEU A 277 0.46 7.67 -5.54
C LEU A 277 -0.29 6.51 -4.86
N LEU A 278 -1.24 6.84 -3.97
CA LEU A 278 -2.15 5.95 -3.25
C LEU A 278 -3.59 6.48 -3.41
#